data_AF-A0A8F1SBN8-F1
#
_entry.id   AF-A0A8F1SBN8-F1
#
_cell.length_a   1.000
_cell.length_b   1.000
_cell.length_c   1.000
_cell.angle_alpha   90.00
_cell.angle_beta   90.00
_cell.angle_gamma   90.00
#
_symmetry.space_group_name_H-M   'P 1'
#
loop_
_entity.id
_entity.type
_entity.pdbx_description
1 polymer ?
#
loop_
_entity_poly.entity_id
_entity_poly.type
_entity_poly.pdbx_seq_one_letter_code
_entity_poly.pdbx_strand_id
1 'polypeptide(L)' 'MIQLNMAGMKEVAKSAKNKAQSGDVVILSPAAASFDMFKSYSDRGEQFVAAVEEL' A
#
# COMPACT_ATOMS: atom_id res chain seq x y z
N MET A 1 -6.55 -11.97 0.77
CA MET A 1 -6.00 -11.07 -0.27
C MET A 1 -6.96 -9.89 -0.43
N ILE A 2 -6.48 -8.65 -0.30
CA ILE A 2 -7.29 -7.44 -0.49
C ILE A 2 -6.92 -6.88 -1.87
N GLN A 3 -7.92 -6.63 -2.71
CA GLN A 3 -7.74 -6.01 -4.01
C GLN A 3 -8.46 -4.67 -4.01
N LEU A 4 -7.69 -3.59 -4.13
CA LEU A 4 -8.17 -2.21 -4.18
C LEU A 4 -7.79 -1.65 -5.55
N ASN A 5 -8.77 -1.27 -6.35
CA ASN A 5 -8.53 -0.69 -7.66
C ASN A 5 -8.48 0.84 -7.53
N MET A 6 -7.41 1.47 -8.02
CA MET A 6 -7.24 2.93 -8.13
C MET A 6 -7.43 3.72 -6.82
N ALA A 7 -7.00 3.16 -5.68
CA ALA A 7 -7.02 3.85 -4.38
C ALA A 7 -5.67 4.52 -4.08
N GLY A 8 -5.70 5.68 -3.43
CA GLY A 8 -4.47 6.35 -2.94
C GLY A 8 -3.79 5.53 -1.83
N MET A 9 -2.47 5.69 -1.66
CA MET A 9 -1.68 4.87 -0.73
C MET A 9 -2.20 4.88 0.72
N LYS A 10 -2.72 6.03 1.18
CA LYS A 10 -3.35 6.16 2.51
C LYS A 10 -4.60 5.28 2.66
N GLU A 11 -5.43 5.22 1.62
CA GLU A 11 -6.64 4.40 1.63
C GLU A 11 -6.30 2.90 1.59
N VAL A 12 -5.26 2.54 0.83
CA VAL A 12 -4.70 1.18 0.80
C VAL A 12 -4.23 0.77 2.19
N ALA A 13 -3.42 1.60 2.86
CA ALA A 13 -2.90 1.32 4.18
C ALA A 13 -4.03 1.21 5.23
N LYS A 14 -5.00 2.13 5.22
CA LYS A 14 -6.16 2.10 6.13
C LYS A 14 -7.01 0.85 5.94
N SER A 15 -7.27 0.47 4.69
CA SER A 15 -8.04 -0.73 4.37
C SER A 15 -7.33 -2.00 4.79
N ALA A 16 -6.00 -2.04 4.67
CA ALA A 16 -5.18 -3.14 5.17
C ALA A 16 -5.23 -3.22 6.70
N LYS A 17 -5.03 -2.10 7.42
CA LYS A 17 -5.12 -2.04 8.89
C LYS A 17 -6.47 -2.50 9.42
N ASN A 18 -7.57 -2.12 8.77
CA ASN A 18 -8.92 -2.53 9.18
C ASN A 18 -9.20 -4.04 9.02
N LYS A 19 -8.43 -4.74 8.17
CA LYS A 19 -8.62 -6.17 7.89
C LYS A 19 -7.55 -7.06 8.51
N ALA A 20 -6.36 -6.53 8.76
CA ALA A 20 -5.28 -7.24 9.42
C ALA A 20 -5.58 -7.43 10.91
N GLN A 21 -5.22 -8.59 11.43
CA GLN A 21 -5.28 -8.90 12.85
C GLN A 21 -3.87 -8.95 13.45
N SER A 22 -3.79 -8.97 14.78
CA SER A 22 -2.50 -9.14 15.46
C SER A 22 -1.85 -10.45 15.04
N GLY A 23 -0.61 -10.37 14.53
CA GLY A 23 0.12 -11.52 13.99
C GLY A 23 0.07 -11.67 12.46
N ASP A 24 -0.77 -10.89 11.77
CA ASP A 24 -0.80 -10.88 10.31
C ASP A 24 0.36 -10.08 9.70
N VAL A 25 0.77 -10.48 8.49
CA VAL A 25 1.75 -9.75 7.68
C VAL A 25 1.05 -9.14 6.47
N VAL A 26 1.20 -7.82 6.30
CA VAL A 26 0.69 -7.09 5.14
C VAL A 26 1.82 -6.85 4.14
N ILE A 27 1.63 -7.28 2.90
CA ILE A 27 2.60 -7.12 1.81
C ILE A 27 1.98 -6.28 0.69
N LEU A 28 2.68 -5.23 0.27
CA LEU A 28 2.34 -4.46 -0.92
C LEU A 28 2.91 -5.17 -2.17
N SER A 29 2.03 -5.81 -2.95
CA SER A 29 2.42 -6.54 -4.19
C SER A 29 1.65 -6.02 -5.42
N PRO A 30 2.05 -4.89 -6.00
CA PRO A 30 1.45 -4.37 -7.21
C PRO A 30 1.90 -5.21 -8.41
N ALA A 31 0.96 -5.92 -9.03
CA ALA A 31 1.19 -6.85 -10.13
C ALA A 31 1.65 -6.20 -11.46
N ALA A 32 1.92 -4.89 -11.49
CA ALA A 32 2.35 -4.16 -12.68
C ALA A 32 3.43 -3.12 -12.37
N ALA A 33 4.32 -2.90 -13.34
CA ALA A 33 5.29 -1.80 -13.32
C ALA A 33 4.53 -0.47 -13.34
N SER A 34 4.56 0.26 -12.24
CA SER A 34 3.71 1.43 -12.01
C SER A 34 4.37 2.73 -12.51
N PHE A 35 4.89 2.70 -13.75
CA PHE A 35 5.61 3.83 -14.36
C PHE A 35 4.72 5.07 -14.59
N ASP A 36 3.40 4.90 -14.67
CA ASP A 36 2.46 6.02 -14.88
C ASP A 36 1.95 6.68 -13.58
N MET A 37 2.10 6.04 -12.40
CA MET A 37 1.57 6.56 -11.12
C MET A 37 2.63 6.90 -10.07
N PHE A 38 3.89 6.48 -10.25
CA PHE A 38 4.97 6.71 -9.28
C PHE A 38 6.28 7.05 -9.98
N LYS A 39 7.05 7.96 -9.37
CA LYS A 39 8.33 8.45 -9.95
C LYS A 39 9.37 7.33 -10.08
N SER A 40 9.31 6.34 -9.18
CA SER A 40 10.20 5.18 -9.16
C SER A 40 9.59 4.06 -8.29
N TYR A 41 10.18 2.86 -8.34
CA TYR A 41 9.83 1.76 -7.44
C TYR A 41 10.01 2.16 -5.96
N SER A 42 11.06 2.92 -5.64
CA SER A 42 11.38 3.35 -4.27
C SER A 42 10.35 4.34 -3.73
N ASP A 43 9.91 5.31 -4.54
CA ASP A 43 8.89 6.31 -4.17
C ASP A 43 7.58 5.65 -3.72
N ARG A 44 7.17 4.57 -4.40
CA ARG A 44 5.99 3.79 -4.02
C ARG A 44 6.17 3.12 -2.65
N GLY A 45 7.37 2.60 -2.36
CA GLY A 45 7.68 2.00 -1.07
C GLY A 45 7.68 3.04 0.06
N GLU A 46 8.30 4.19 -0.19
CA GLU A 46 8.35 5.31 0.76
C GLU A 46 6.93 5.84 1.06
N GLN A 47 6.09 6.02 0.05
CA GLN A 47 4.70 6.43 0.27
C GLN A 47 3.89 5.41 1.06
N PHE A 48 4.16 4.10 0.88
CA PHE A 48 3.50 3.06 1.68
C PHE A 48 3.94 3.12 3.14
N VAL A 49 5.24 3.25 3.40
CA VAL A 49 5.78 3.39 4.76
C VAL A 49 5.19 4.62 5.44
N ALA A 50 5.25 5.79 4.79
CA ALA A 50 4.68 7.03 5.32
C ALA A 50 3.17 6.89 5.60
N ALA A 51 2.43 6.27 4.68
CA ALA A 51 1.00 6.02 4.88
C ALA A 51 0.73 5.09 6.05
N VAL A 52 1.59 4.10 6.33
CA VAL A 52 1.46 3.19 7.47
C VAL A 52 1.83 3.89 8.79
N GLU A 53 2.87 4.73 8.79
CA GLU A 53 3.29 5.51 9.96
C GLU A 53 2.25 6.55 10.39
N GLU A 54 1.45 7.06 9.46
CA GLU A 54 0.37 8.02 9.72
C GLU A 54 -0.94 7.39 10.24
N LEU A 55 -1.07 6.06 10.35
CA LEU A 55 -2.31 5.35 10.74
C LEU A 55 -2.51 5.15 12.25
#